data_AF-A0A2E1ACI0-F1
#
_entry.id   AF-A0A2E1ACI0-F1
#
_cell.length_a   1.000
_cell.length_b   1.000
_cell.length_c   1.000
_cell.angle_alpha   90.00
_cell.angle_beta   90.00
_cell.angle_gamma   90.00
#
_symmetry.space_group_name_H-M   'P 1'
#
loop_
_entity.id
_entity.type
_entity.pdbx_description
1 polymer ?
#
loop_
_entity_poly.entity_id
_entity_poly.type
_entity_poly.pdbx_seq_one_letter_code
_entity_poly.pdbx_strand_id
1 'polypeptide(L)'
;MNIDSNNRNTLLLAFILLMLGAVALAESAGLVVMILIVLLFLVRQFDNNQLNQAIGAYDDEDYALEREREWGELESREHRQAQSEPVYRHALEAVTRAGLDPDTVQVLAVDIGVMVFRGQEPPTVFRTWSLPDDIDYVQPFVQLRLPEKAVGRVKFEVMDMAGNVLFTKEEAHNLERGRNFITPAARLPVHDETNLDGNWQMRVSADDVVLAVHQFQFSEATSADIGRHIGEDGEINTELRAVMAENQLPKMSLDDLLSYQEEEEAQRRSGGS
;
A
#
# COMPACT_ATOMS: atom_id res chain seq x y z
N MET A 1 31.63 37.41 -24.00
CA MET A 1 30.58 38.38 -23.64
C MET A 1 29.50 37.58 -22.93
N ASN A 2 29.60 37.50 -21.60
CA ASN A 2 28.72 36.70 -20.75
C ASN A 2 27.41 37.47 -20.56
N ILE A 3 26.29 36.88 -20.98
CA ILE A 3 24.97 37.40 -20.66
C ILE A 3 24.60 36.80 -19.31
N ASP A 4 24.65 37.61 -18.27
CA ASP A 4 24.33 37.24 -16.89
C ASP A 4 22.97 36.54 -16.80
N SER A 5 22.95 35.37 -16.15
CA SER A 5 21.76 34.55 -15.87
C SER A 5 20.67 35.33 -15.11
N ASN A 6 21.03 36.41 -14.41
CA ASN A 6 20.08 37.30 -13.77
C ASN A 6 19.13 37.98 -14.76
N ASN A 7 19.55 38.29 -15.99
CA ASN A 7 18.66 38.95 -16.96
C ASN A 7 17.58 38.02 -17.52
N ARG A 8 17.83 36.70 -17.55
CA ARG A 8 16.83 35.74 -18.03
C ARG A 8 15.66 35.62 -17.06
N ASN A 9 15.93 35.58 -15.76
CA ASN A 9 14.88 35.48 -14.75
C ASN A 9 14.06 36.77 -14.67
N THR A 10 14.70 37.94 -14.79
CA THR A 10 13.99 39.24 -14.80
C THR A 10 13.10 39.40 -16.03
N LEU A 11 13.54 38.91 -17.20
CA LEU A 11 12.78 39.00 -18.45
C LEU A 11 11.59 38.02 -18.45
N LEU A 12 11.75 36.84 -17.85
CA LEU A 12 10.68 35.86 -17.66
C LEU A 12 9.62 36.37 -16.66
N LEU A 13 10.07 36.97 -15.56
CA LEU A 13 9.16 37.56 -14.56
C LEU A 13 8.37 38.75 -15.13
N ALA A 14 9.02 39.59 -15.93
CA ALA A 14 8.37 40.71 -16.61
C ALA A 14 7.30 40.23 -17.61
N PHE A 15 7.56 39.13 -18.31
CA PHE A 15 6.62 38.53 -19.26
C PHE A 15 5.40 37.93 -18.56
N ILE A 16 5.61 37.25 -17.43
CA ILE A 16 4.52 36.68 -16.61
C ILE A 16 3.64 37.80 -16.02
N LEU A 17 4.24 38.86 -15.49
CA LEU A 17 3.51 40.01 -14.94
C LEU A 17 2.70 40.76 -16.02
N LEU A 18 3.24 40.88 -17.22
CA LEU A 18 2.53 41.51 -18.35
C LEU A 18 1.32 40.67 -18.80
N MET A 19 1.45 39.34 -18.82
CA MET A 19 0.34 38.42 -19.12
C MET A 19 -0.74 38.44 -18.03
N LEU A 20 -0.34 38.51 -16.75
CA LEU A 20 -1.26 38.66 -15.63
C LEU A 20 -2.05 39.98 -15.68
N GLY A 21 -1.39 41.07 -16.09
CA GLY A 21 -2.06 42.36 -16.32
C GLY A 21 -3.05 42.33 -17.49
N ALA A 22 -2.75 41.60 -18.57
CA ALA A 22 -3.66 41.43 -19.70
C ALA A 22 -4.89 40.58 -19.35
N VAL A 23 -4.72 39.58 -18.48
CA VAL A 23 -5.80 38.73 -17.96
C VAL A 23 -6.75 39.52 -17.04
N ALA A 24 -6.25 40.46 -16.25
CA ALA A 24 -7.08 41.28 -15.37
C ALA A 24 -7.99 42.29 -16.11
N LEU A 25 -7.68 42.59 -17.38
CA LEU A 25 -8.49 43.48 -18.23
C LEU A 25 -9.50 42.73 -19.12
N ALA A 26 -9.46 41.39 -19.16
CA ALA A 26 -10.36 40.58 -19.95
C ALA A 26 -11.52 40.06 -19.07
N GLU A 27 -12.73 40.58 -19.27
CA GLU A 27 -13.93 40.17 -18.50
C GLU A 27 -14.44 38.75 -18.82
N SER A 28 -13.80 38.02 -19.74
CA SER A 28 -14.21 36.68 -20.14
C SER A 28 -13.31 35.60 -19.51
N ALA A 29 -13.85 34.93 -18.50
CA ALA A 29 -13.19 33.84 -17.77
C ALA A 29 -12.67 32.70 -18.68
N GLY A 30 -13.28 32.51 -19.86
CA GLY A 30 -12.86 31.49 -20.83
C GLY A 30 -11.47 31.74 -21.44
N LEU A 31 -11.07 33.00 -21.66
CA LEU A 31 -9.75 33.28 -22.23
C LEU A 31 -8.63 33.06 -21.21
N VAL A 32 -8.92 33.27 -19.93
CA VAL A 32 -7.95 33.04 -18.84
C VAL A 32 -7.59 31.56 -18.72
N VAL A 33 -8.61 30.69 -18.79
CA VAL A 33 -8.40 29.23 -18.74
C VAL A 33 -7.59 28.76 -19.94
N MET A 34 -7.86 29.26 -21.14
CA MET A 34 -7.09 28.91 -22.35
C MET A 34 -5.62 29.36 -22.26
N ILE A 35 -5.37 30.56 -21.73
CA ILE A 35 -4.01 31.06 -21.53
C ILE A 35 -3.26 30.20 -20.49
N LEU A 36 -3.93 29.80 -19.40
CA LEU A 36 -3.34 28.91 -18.40
C LEU A 36 -3.02 27.53 -18.95
N ILE A 37 -3.89 26.97 -19.80
CA ILE A 37 -3.64 25.67 -20.46
C ILE A 37 -2.45 25.78 -21.41
N VAL A 38 -2.36 26.85 -22.21
CA VAL A 38 -1.22 27.07 -23.12
C VAL A 38 0.08 27.27 -22.35
N LEU A 39 0.07 28.00 -21.23
CA LEU A 39 1.22 28.16 -20.36
C LEU A 39 1.66 26.84 -19.73
N LEU A 40 0.71 26.03 -19.26
CA LEU A 40 0.99 24.71 -18.68
C LEU A 40 1.60 23.77 -19.74
N PHE A 41 1.11 23.84 -20.98
CA PHE A 41 1.66 23.06 -22.09
C PHE A 41 3.08 23.51 -22.48
N LEU A 42 3.35 24.83 -22.47
CA LEU A 42 4.67 25.38 -22.74
C LEU A 42 5.70 25.04 -21.66
N VAL A 43 5.33 25.07 -20.37
CA VAL A 43 6.19 24.63 -19.26
C VAL A 43 6.55 23.16 -19.43
N ARG A 44 5.56 22.32 -19.74
CA ARG A 44 5.78 20.89 -19.97
C ARG A 44 6.66 20.60 -21.19
N GLN A 45 6.55 21.41 -22.24
CA GLN A 45 7.41 21.28 -23.42
C GLN A 45 8.86 21.72 -23.14
N PHE A 46 9.07 22.66 -22.23
CA PHE A 46 10.40 23.11 -21.83
C PHE A 46 11.15 22.06 -20.98
N ASP A 47 10.45 21.32 -20.12
CA ASP A 47 11.03 20.19 -19.38
C ASP A 47 11.42 19.04 -20.32
N ASN A 48 10.59 18.76 -21.33
CA ASN A 48 10.87 17.68 -22.28
C ASN A 48 11.99 18.00 -23.28
N ASN A 49 12.24 19.28 -23.58
CA ASN A 49 13.29 19.68 -24.52
C ASN A 49 14.70 19.80 -23.88
N GLN A 50 14.81 19.90 -22.56
CA GLN A 50 16.12 19.77 -21.88
C GLN A 50 16.61 18.32 -21.84
N LEU A 51 15.70 17.34 -21.82
CA LEU A 51 16.06 15.92 -21.87
C LEU A 51 16.55 15.44 -23.25
N ASN A 52 16.18 16.14 -24.34
CA ASN A 52 16.51 15.72 -25.71
C ASN A 52 17.68 16.47 -26.37
N GLN A 53 18.29 17.47 -25.71
CA GLN A 53 19.50 18.14 -26.22
C GLN A 53 20.81 17.64 -25.59
N ALA A 54 20.77 16.68 -24.66
CA ALA A 54 21.96 16.06 -24.07
C ALA A 54 22.36 14.72 -24.73
N ILE A 55 21.66 14.27 -25.77
CA ILE A 55 21.97 13.04 -26.52
C ILE A 55 22.45 13.43 -27.92
N GLY A 56 23.66 13.97 -28.01
CA GLY A 56 24.22 14.41 -29.28
C GLY A 56 25.68 14.80 -29.17
N ALA A 57 26.53 13.77 -29.25
CA ALA A 57 27.99 13.83 -29.44
C ALA A 57 28.80 14.45 -28.28
N TYR A 58 29.57 13.63 -27.55
CA TYR A 58 31.01 13.81 -27.27
C TYR A 58 31.54 12.61 -26.47
N ASP A 59 32.83 12.33 -26.69
CA ASP A 59 33.66 11.17 -26.37
C ASP A 59 33.37 10.30 -25.14
N ASP A 60 33.34 9.00 -25.45
CA ASP A 60 33.93 7.82 -24.79
C ASP A 60 34.70 7.98 -23.46
N GLU A 61 34.41 7.03 -22.57
CA GLU A 61 35.23 6.47 -21.47
C GLU A 61 35.05 6.92 -19.99
N ASP A 62 34.57 8.13 -19.62
CA ASP A 62 34.57 8.53 -18.19
C ASP A 62 33.24 8.37 -17.41
N TYR A 63 32.08 8.22 -18.06
CA TYR A 63 30.77 8.18 -17.39
C TYR A 63 30.31 6.81 -16.87
N ALA A 64 31.04 5.74 -17.16
CA ALA A 64 30.67 4.40 -16.69
C ALA A 64 30.83 4.26 -15.16
N LEU A 65 31.81 4.95 -14.57
CA LEU A 65 32.15 4.79 -13.15
C LEU A 65 31.24 5.57 -12.19
N GLU A 66 30.63 6.68 -12.62
CA GLU A 66 29.68 7.43 -11.77
C GLU A 66 28.28 6.83 -11.79
N ARG A 67 27.85 6.23 -12.91
CA ARG A 67 26.58 5.50 -12.98
C ARG A 67 26.60 4.25 -12.09
N GLU A 68 27.70 3.49 -12.06
CA GLU A 68 27.81 2.36 -11.10
C GLU A 68 27.78 2.80 -9.63
N ARG A 69 28.29 3.99 -9.30
CA ARG A 69 28.20 4.55 -7.94
C ARG A 69 26.79 4.99 -7.57
N GLU A 70 26.05 5.60 -8.49
CA GLU A 70 24.68 6.08 -8.25
C GLU A 70 23.67 4.92 -8.17
N TRP A 71 23.81 3.90 -9.03
CA TRP A 71 23.03 2.65 -8.93
C TRP A 71 23.40 1.83 -7.69
N GLY A 72 24.69 1.76 -7.36
CA GLY A 72 25.16 1.16 -6.12
C GLY A 72 24.61 1.87 -4.88
N GLU A 73 24.51 3.20 -4.88
CA GLU A 73 23.95 3.97 -3.76
C GLU A 73 22.42 3.85 -3.62
N LEU A 74 21.68 3.72 -4.72
CA LEU A 74 20.23 3.47 -4.71
C LEU A 74 19.91 2.05 -4.22
N GLU A 75 20.58 1.02 -4.76
CA GLU A 75 20.47 -0.35 -4.23
C GLU A 75 20.91 -0.43 -2.77
N SER A 76 21.96 0.31 -2.38
CA SER A 76 22.44 0.37 -0.99
C SER A 76 21.49 1.09 -0.04
N ARG A 77 20.62 1.98 -0.53
CA ARG A 77 19.61 2.69 0.28
C ARG A 77 18.36 1.84 0.45
N GLU A 78 17.89 1.17 -0.60
CA GLU A 78 16.81 0.17 -0.49
C GLU A 78 17.24 -1.03 0.37
N HIS A 79 18.46 -1.55 0.19
CA HIS A 79 19.00 -2.63 1.04
C HIS A 79 19.21 -2.21 2.50
N ARG A 80 19.58 -0.95 2.79
CA ARG A 80 19.71 -0.46 4.17
C ARG A 80 18.35 -0.21 4.84
N GLN A 81 17.34 0.22 4.10
CA GLN A 81 15.99 0.40 4.64
C GLN A 81 15.33 -0.95 4.95
N ALA A 82 15.40 -1.93 4.03
CA ALA A 82 14.86 -3.28 4.25
C ALA A 82 15.50 -4.05 5.43
N GLN A 83 16.75 -3.72 5.79
CA GLN A 83 17.45 -4.32 6.94
C GLN A 83 17.25 -3.58 8.27
N SER A 84 16.67 -2.37 8.27
CA SER A 84 16.53 -1.55 9.49
C SER A 84 15.11 -1.44 10.03
N GLU A 85 14.12 -2.00 9.32
CA GLU A 85 12.78 -2.07 9.89
C GLU A 85 12.75 -2.95 11.14
N PRO A 86 11.98 -2.55 12.17
CA PRO A 86 11.91 -3.28 13.43
C PRO A 86 11.33 -4.68 13.22
N VAL A 87 11.82 -5.63 14.01
CA VAL A 87 11.12 -6.88 14.26
C VAL A 87 10.22 -6.61 15.45
N TYR A 88 8.91 -6.73 15.28
CA TYR A 88 7.98 -6.33 16.32
C TYR A 88 7.92 -7.35 17.45
N ARG A 89 7.75 -6.87 18.68
CA ARG A 89 7.79 -7.72 19.87
C ARG A 89 6.67 -8.76 19.88
N HIS A 90 5.45 -8.38 19.48
CA HIS A 90 4.30 -9.30 19.43
C HIS A 90 4.50 -10.45 18.42
N ALA A 91 5.27 -10.21 17.36
CA ALA A 91 5.61 -11.24 16.39
C ALA A 91 6.58 -12.27 16.98
N LEU A 92 7.61 -11.83 17.71
CA LEU A 92 8.52 -12.72 18.44
C LEU A 92 7.80 -13.55 19.51
N GLU A 93 6.88 -12.93 20.25
CA GLU A 93 6.01 -13.63 21.20
C GLU A 93 5.12 -14.67 20.50
N ALA A 94 4.65 -14.38 19.29
CA ALA A 94 3.87 -15.32 18.50
C ALA A 94 4.70 -16.52 18.01
N VAL A 95 5.94 -16.31 17.60
CA VAL A 95 6.90 -17.38 17.24
C VAL A 95 7.21 -18.25 18.45
N THR A 96 7.45 -17.63 19.61
CA THR A 96 7.69 -18.35 20.87
C THR A 96 6.49 -19.21 21.26
N ARG A 97 5.26 -18.71 21.10
CA ARG A 97 4.03 -19.48 21.34
C ARG A 97 3.80 -20.63 20.37
N ALA A 98 4.41 -20.60 19.18
CA ALA A 98 4.46 -21.74 18.28
C ALA A 98 5.47 -22.83 18.74
N GLY A 99 6.21 -22.58 19.83
CA GLY A 99 7.23 -23.50 20.35
C GLY A 99 8.56 -23.40 19.59
N LEU A 100 8.77 -22.31 18.85
CA LEU A 100 9.99 -22.03 18.11
C LEU A 100 10.87 -21.02 18.85
N ASP A 101 12.18 -21.10 18.63
CA ASP A 101 13.15 -20.11 19.13
C ASP A 101 13.43 -19.05 18.04
N PRO A 102 13.02 -17.78 18.23
CA PRO A 102 13.18 -16.73 17.23
C PRO A 102 14.62 -16.50 16.77
N ASP A 103 15.62 -16.86 17.59
CA ASP A 103 17.04 -16.65 17.25
C ASP A 103 17.61 -17.75 16.35
N THR A 104 16.90 -18.87 16.19
CA THR A 104 17.39 -20.04 15.44
C THR A 104 16.52 -20.44 14.24
N VAL A 105 15.29 -19.94 14.15
CA VAL A 105 14.40 -20.23 13.02
C VAL A 105 14.91 -19.62 11.71
N GLN A 106 14.76 -20.38 10.63
CA GLN A 106 15.10 -19.88 9.28
C GLN A 106 14.04 -18.91 8.77
N VAL A 107 12.76 -19.26 8.91
CA VAL A 107 11.64 -18.40 8.53
C VAL A 107 11.10 -17.75 9.80
N LEU A 108 11.30 -16.44 9.92
CA LEU A 108 10.90 -15.68 11.10
C LEU A 108 9.67 -14.81 10.80
N ALA A 109 8.60 -14.94 11.58
CA ALA A 109 7.53 -13.94 11.56
C ALA A 109 8.03 -12.66 12.24
N VAL A 110 8.08 -11.55 11.48
CA VAL A 110 8.58 -10.25 11.96
C VAL A 110 7.48 -9.24 12.25
N ASP A 111 6.29 -9.43 11.68
CA ASP A 111 5.02 -8.78 12.01
C ASP A 111 3.89 -9.80 11.86
N ILE A 112 2.82 -9.66 12.62
CA ILE A 112 1.66 -10.55 12.60
C ILE A 112 0.46 -9.85 13.23
N GLY A 113 -0.73 -10.06 12.69
CA GLY A 113 -1.94 -9.45 13.24
C GLY A 113 -3.15 -9.69 12.36
N VAL A 114 -4.15 -8.83 12.52
CA VAL A 114 -5.37 -8.86 11.72
C VAL A 114 -5.72 -7.48 11.17
N MET A 115 -6.31 -7.46 9.98
CA MET A 115 -6.97 -6.30 9.40
C MET A 115 -8.47 -6.43 9.63
N VAL A 116 -9.07 -5.36 10.11
CA VAL A 116 -10.49 -5.26 10.41
C VAL A 116 -11.17 -4.37 9.37
N PHE A 117 -12.34 -4.81 8.92
CA PHE A 117 -13.18 -4.06 7.98
C PHE A 117 -14.52 -3.74 8.65
N ARG A 118 -14.93 -2.47 8.57
CA ARG A 118 -16.21 -1.97 9.07
C ARG A 118 -16.88 -1.09 8.03
N GLY A 119 -18.04 -1.52 7.54
CA GLY A 119 -18.85 -0.86 6.54
C GLY A 119 -18.06 -0.41 5.32
N GLN A 120 -17.91 0.91 5.19
CA GLN A 120 -17.18 1.57 4.09
C GLN A 120 -15.91 2.27 4.57
N GLU A 121 -15.54 2.09 5.84
CA GLU A 121 -14.31 2.66 6.40
C GLU A 121 -13.08 1.97 5.82
N PRO A 122 -11.95 2.69 5.68
CA PRO A 122 -10.67 2.05 5.38
C PRO A 122 -10.36 0.95 6.40
N PRO A 123 -9.74 -0.17 5.98
CA PRO A 123 -9.40 -1.23 6.91
C PRO A 123 -8.42 -0.72 7.98
N THR A 124 -8.55 -1.24 9.20
CA THR A 124 -7.69 -0.88 10.34
C THR A 124 -6.88 -2.08 10.78
N VAL A 125 -5.61 -1.86 11.12
CA VAL A 125 -4.68 -2.92 11.51
C VAL A 125 -4.63 -3.05 13.03
N PHE A 126 -4.80 -4.26 13.52
CA PHE A 126 -4.70 -4.63 14.93
C PHE A 126 -3.60 -5.68 15.10
N ARG A 127 -2.66 -5.39 16.00
CA ARG A 127 -1.51 -6.25 16.33
C ARG A 127 -1.50 -6.62 17.79
N THR A 128 -1.90 -5.71 18.68
CA THR A 128 -1.84 -5.90 20.12
C THR A 128 -3.11 -5.50 20.84
N TRP A 129 -3.89 -4.60 20.24
CA TRP A 129 -5.14 -4.12 20.82
C TRP A 129 -6.26 -5.11 20.59
N SER A 130 -7.27 -4.99 21.45
CA SER A 130 -8.52 -5.72 21.30
C SER A 130 -9.27 -5.20 20.08
N LEU A 131 -9.89 -6.11 19.35
CA LEU A 131 -10.73 -5.79 18.21
C LEU A 131 -12.04 -5.17 18.70
N PRO A 132 -12.60 -4.18 17.98
CA PRO A 132 -13.98 -3.77 18.22
C PRO A 132 -14.93 -4.94 17.95
N ASP A 133 -16.04 -4.99 18.68
CA ASP A 133 -17.10 -5.99 18.51
C ASP A 133 -18.08 -5.69 17.37
N ASP A 134 -18.08 -4.46 16.85
CA ASP A 134 -18.94 -3.97 15.76
C ASP A 134 -18.28 -4.07 14.37
N ILE A 135 -17.53 -5.15 14.11
CA ILE A 135 -16.77 -5.34 12.87
C ILE A 135 -17.44 -6.33 11.93
N ASP A 136 -17.30 -6.13 10.62
CA ASP A 136 -17.91 -7.01 9.63
C ASP A 136 -17.00 -8.17 9.23
N TYR A 137 -15.69 -7.90 9.10
CA TYR A 137 -14.73 -8.89 8.64
C TYR A 137 -13.37 -8.76 9.33
N VAL A 138 -12.74 -9.93 9.52
CA VAL A 138 -11.35 -10.07 9.96
C VAL A 138 -10.55 -10.71 8.82
N GLN A 139 -9.42 -10.11 8.45
CA GLN A 139 -8.48 -10.66 7.49
C GLN A 139 -7.11 -10.82 8.16
N PRO A 140 -6.62 -12.05 8.36
CA PRO A 140 -5.34 -12.28 9.01
C PRO A 140 -4.17 -11.84 8.12
N PHE A 141 -3.06 -11.42 8.71
CA PHE A 141 -1.82 -11.17 7.96
C PHE A 141 -0.57 -11.59 8.75
N VAL A 142 0.52 -11.79 8.02
CA VAL A 142 1.86 -12.01 8.58
C VAL A 142 2.90 -11.39 7.66
N GLN A 143 4.00 -10.91 8.24
CA GLN A 143 5.21 -10.57 7.51
C GLN A 143 6.30 -11.60 7.86
N LEU A 144 6.76 -12.36 6.88
CA LEU A 144 7.79 -13.38 7.05
C LEU A 144 9.14 -12.87 6.55
N ARG A 145 10.20 -13.09 7.32
CA ARG A 145 11.59 -12.85 6.91
C ARG A 145 12.25 -14.17 6.55
N LEU A 146 12.73 -14.27 5.31
CA LEU A 146 13.41 -15.44 4.76
C LEU A 146 14.88 -15.15 4.43
N PRO A 147 15.80 -16.11 4.63
CA PRO A 147 17.21 -15.95 4.32
C PRO A 147 17.49 -16.05 2.81
N GLU A 148 16.64 -16.78 2.09
CA GLU A 148 16.74 -17.09 0.66
C GLU A 148 15.34 -17.12 0.02
N LYS A 149 15.26 -17.12 -1.32
CA LYS A 149 13.99 -17.27 -2.03
C LYS A 149 13.43 -18.68 -1.81
N ALA A 150 12.12 -18.79 -1.70
CA ALA A 150 11.44 -20.08 -1.50
C ALA A 150 10.08 -20.11 -2.19
N VAL A 151 9.56 -21.31 -2.41
CA VAL A 151 8.16 -21.52 -2.81
C VAL A 151 7.55 -22.45 -1.79
N GLY A 152 6.41 -22.07 -1.21
CA GLY A 152 5.76 -22.85 -0.16
C GLY A 152 4.28 -22.53 -0.06
N ARG A 153 3.54 -23.37 0.66
CA ARG A 153 2.14 -23.10 0.98
C ARG A 153 2.04 -22.48 2.36
N VAL A 154 1.43 -21.30 2.44
CA VAL A 154 1.17 -20.62 3.72
C VAL A 154 -0.29 -20.81 4.07
N LYS A 155 -0.54 -21.33 5.26
CA LYS A 155 -1.87 -21.58 5.80
C LYS A 155 -2.13 -20.70 7.02
N PHE A 156 -3.27 -20.02 6.99
CA PHE A 156 -3.84 -19.26 8.10
C PHE A 156 -5.01 -20.04 8.69
N GLU A 157 -5.03 -20.18 10.02
CA GLU A 157 -6.12 -20.76 10.78
C GLU A 157 -6.55 -19.76 11.87
N VAL A 158 -7.84 -19.45 12.00
CA VAL A 158 -8.39 -18.66 13.11
C VAL A 158 -9.30 -19.55 13.94
N MET A 159 -9.09 -19.53 15.25
CA MET A 159 -9.81 -20.33 16.24
C MET A 159 -10.45 -19.42 17.28
N ASP A 160 -11.65 -19.78 17.71
CA ASP A 160 -12.33 -19.15 18.86
C ASP A 160 -11.71 -19.58 20.20
N MET A 161 -12.23 -19.06 21.32
CA MET A 161 -11.75 -19.42 22.66
C MET A 161 -11.95 -20.91 23.02
N ALA A 162 -12.89 -21.59 22.36
CA ALA A 162 -13.17 -23.01 22.57
C ALA A 162 -12.24 -23.89 21.72
N GLY A 163 -11.42 -23.30 20.84
CA GLY A 163 -10.52 -23.99 19.93
C GLY A 163 -11.19 -24.47 18.64
N ASN A 164 -12.42 -24.03 18.36
CA ASN A 164 -13.07 -24.34 17.09
C ASN A 164 -12.44 -23.52 15.98
N VAL A 165 -12.06 -24.16 14.88
CA VAL A 165 -11.52 -23.48 13.71
C VAL A 165 -12.67 -22.82 12.95
N LEU A 166 -12.70 -21.48 12.94
CA LEU A 166 -13.72 -20.68 12.26
C LEU A 166 -13.26 -20.20 10.87
N PHE A 167 -11.95 -20.18 10.63
CA PHE A 167 -11.37 -19.81 9.35
C PHE A 167 -10.16 -20.68 9.04
N THR A 168 -10.06 -21.17 7.81
CA THR A 168 -8.86 -21.80 7.27
C THR A 168 -8.67 -21.37 5.84
N LYS A 169 -7.47 -20.87 5.52
CA LYS A 169 -7.09 -20.58 4.14
C LYS A 169 -5.62 -20.92 3.92
N GLU A 170 -5.36 -21.74 2.90
CA GLU A 170 -4.02 -22.13 2.46
C GLU A 170 -3.82 -21.71 1.01
N GLU A 171 -2.72 -21.03 0.73
CA GLU A 171 -2.37 -20.49 -0.59
C GLU A 171 -0.89 -20.72 -0.87
N ALA A 172 -0.53 -20.92 -2.14
CA ALA A 172 0.85 -21.05 -2.57
C ALA A 172 1.46 -19.68 -2.83
N HIS A 173 2.67 -19.44 -2.32
CA HIS A 173 3.38 -18.18 -2.47
C HIS A 173 4.79 -18.40 -3.03
N ASN A 174 5.18 -17.52 -3.96
CA ASN A 174 6.59 -17.32 -4.33
C ASN A 174 7.16 -16.29 -3.36
N LEU A 175 8.02 -16.74 -2.45
CA LEU A 175 8.59 -15.93 -1.39
C LEU A 175 9.98 -15.44 -1.81
N GLU A 176 10.20 -14.15 -1.66
CA GLU A 176 11.46 -13.51 -1.94
C GLU A 176 12.39 -13.58 -0.72
N ARG A 177 13.70 -13.40 -0.97
CA ARG A 177 14.66 -13.20 0.12
C ARG A 177 14.31 -11.91 0.87
N GLY A 178 14.36 -11.93 2.19
CA GLY A 178 13.99 -10.79 3.02
C GLY A 178 12.53 -10.86 3.47
N ARG A 179 11.87 -9.71 3.57
CA ARG A 179 10.52 -9.57 4.13
C ARG A 179 9.45 -9.84 3.08
N ASN A 180 8.44 -10.63 3.43
CA ASN A 180 7.32 -10.99 2.58
C ASN A 180 6.04 -10.71 3.36
N PHE A 181 5.21 -9.78 2.88
CA PHE A 181 3.88 -9.57 3.43
C PHE A 181 2.92 -10.59 2.83
N ILE A 182 2.16 -11.29 3.68
CA ILE A 182 1.27 -12.36 3.28
C ILE A 182 -0.07 -12.18 3.99
N THR A 183 -1.13 -12.21 3.19
CA THR A 183 -2.53 -12.19 3.64
C THR A 183 -3.31 -13.12 2.71
N PRO A 184 -4.26 -13.91 3.23
CA PRO A 184 -5.14 -14.69 2.35
C PRO A 184 -6.06 -13.78 1.56
N ALA A 185 -6.51 -14.21 0.38
CA ALA A 185 -7.50 -13.47 -0.39
C ALA A 185 -8.91 -13.47 0.27
N ALA A 186 -9.19 -14.47 1.11
CA ALA A 186 -10.45 -14.60 1.83
C ALA A 186 -10.44 -13.87 3.17
N ARG A 187 -11.62 -13.42 3.61
CA ARG A 187 -11.84 -12.79 4.92
C ARG A 187 -12.81 -13.64 5.74
N LEU A 188 -12.67 -13.62 7.06
CA LEU A 188 -13.60 -14.22 8.01
C LEU A 188 -14.75 -13.23 8.27
N PRO A 189 -16.00 -13.55 7.91
CA PRO A 189 -17.16 -12.76 8.33
C PRO A 189 -17.36 -12.86 9.84
N VAL A 190 -17.66 -11.74 10.46
CA VAL A 190 -18.09 -11.65 11.86
C VAL A 190 -19.58 -11.29 11.84
N HIS A 191 -20.39 -12.10 12.51
CA HIS A 191 -21.84 -11.92 12.60
C HIS A 191 -22.22 -11.65 14.06
N ASP A 192 -23.39 -11.05 14.28
CA ASP A 192 -23.92 -10.76 15.63
C ASP A 192 -24.04 -12.02 16.51
N GLU A 193 -24.13 -13.19 15.90
CA GLU A 193 -24.25 -14.50 16.55
C GLU A 193 -22.88 -15.12 16.89
N THR A 194 -21.79 -14.56 16.37
CA THR A 194 -20.43 -15.02 16.65
C THR A 194 -20.12 -14.77 18.12
N ASN A 195 -19.73 -15.81 18.85
CA ASN A 195 -19.28 -15.64 20.23
C ASN A 195 -17.90 -14.96 20.26
N LEU A 196 -17.88 -13.67 20.58
CA LEU A 196 -16.67 -12.84 20.61
C LEU A 196 -15.88 -12.91 21.93
N ASP A 197 -16.34 -13.71 22.90
CA ASP A 197 -15.71 -13.81 24.21
C ASP A 197 -14.33 -14.47 24.17
N GLY A 198 -13.48 -14.06 25.12
CA GLY A 198 -12.23 -14.73 25.45
C GLY A 198 -11.09 -14.49 24.45
N ASN A 199 -10.09 -15.36 24.55
CA ASN A 199 -8.88 -15.28 23.74
C ASN A 199 -9.04 -16.09 22.46
N TRP A 200 -9.12 -15.38 21.34
CA TRP A 200 -9.04 -15.97 20.02
C TRP A 200 -7.59 -16.22 19.63
N GLN A 201 -7.39 -17.17 18.74
CA GLN A 201 -6.06 -17.58 18.29
C GLN A 201 -6.00 -17.59 16.77
N MET A 202 -4.97 -16.95 16.22
CA MET A 202 -4.58 -17.11 14.83
C MET A 202 -3.30 -17.93 14.75
N ARG A 203 -3.27 -18.94 13.89
CA ARG A 203 -2.09 -19.75 13.60
C ARG A 203 -1.67 -19.56 12.17
N VAL A 204 -0.36 -19.40 11.96
CA VAL A 204 0.26 -19.34 10.64
C VAL A 204 1.22 -20.50 10.53
N SER A 205 1.08 -21.29 9.46
CA SER A 205 1.99 -22.39 9.14
C SER A 205 2.47 -22.31 7.70
N ALA A 206 3.69 -22.79 7.44
CA ALA A 206 4.20 -23.00 6.09
C ALA A 206 4.57 -24.47 5.91
N ASP A 207 4.04 -25.12 4.87
CA ASP A 207 4.25 -26.55 4.58
C ASP A 207 4.12 -27.44 5.84
N ASP A 208 3.00 -27.26 6.56
CA ASP A 208 2.63 -27.96 7.80
C ASP A 208 3.49 -27.65 9.04
N VAL A 209 4.48 -26.77 8.94
CA VAL A 209 5.25 -26.26 10.08
C VAL A 209 4.60 -24.99 10.63
N VAL A 210 4.18 -25.01 11.89
CA VAL A 210 3.62 -23.83 12.56
C VAL A 210 4.72 -22.81 12.80
N LEU A 211 4.62 -21.65 12.15
CA LEU A 211 5.61 -20.57 12.23
C LEU A 211 5.31 -19.59 13.37
N ALA A 212 4.03 -19.31 13.59
CA ALA A 212 3.60 -18.34 14.59
C ALA A 212 2.19 -18.63 15.10
N VAL A 213 1.97 -18.34 16.37
CA VAL A 213 0.67 -18.39 17.04
C VAL A 213 0.39 -17.00 17.61
N HIS A 214 -0.55 -16.28 17.03
CA HIS A 214 -1.00 -14.97 17.48
C HIS A 214 -2.29 -15.10 18.30
N GLN A 215 -2.51 -14.21 19.28
CA GLN A 215 -3.71 -14.18 20.11
C GLN A 215 -4.24 -12.76 20.10
N PHE A 216 -5.56 -12.66 20.03
CA PHE A 216 -6.28 -11.41 20.09
C PHE A 216 -7.62 -11.65 20.79
N GLN A 217 -8.29 -10.58 21.16
CA GLN A 217 -9.59 -10.63 21.83
C GLN A 217 -10.46 -9.51 21.29
N PHE A 218 -11.77 -9.62 21.48
CA PHE A 218 -12.71 -8.55 21.18
C PHE A 218 -12.99 -7.72 22.43
N SER A 219 -13.41 -6.48 22.23
CA SER A 219 -13.82 -5.56 23.28
C SER A 219 -14.92 -4.64 22.78
N GLU A 220 -15.80 -4.21 23.69
CA GLU A 220 -16.88 -3.27 23.37
C GLU A 220 -16.35 -2.02 22.65
N ALA A 221 -16.95 -1.67 21.51
CA ALA A 221 -16.52 -0.57 20.64
C ALA A 221 -16.37 0.78 21.38
N THR A 222 -17.16 1.02 22.44
CA THR A 222 -17.09 2.25 23.25
C THR A 222 -15.74 2.40 23.97
N SER A 223 -15.06 1.30 24.27
CA SER A 223 -13.74 1.29 24.91
C SER A 223 -12.59 1.41 23.89
N ALA A 224 -12.82 0.96 22.64
CA ALA A 224 -11.83 0.97 21.57
C ALA A 224 -11.58 2.38 20.99
N ASP A 225 -12.54 3.30 21.15
CA ASP A 225 -12.42 4.69 20.67
C ASP A 225 -11.37 5.53 21.41
N ILE A 226 -11.00 5.12 22.62
CA ILE A 226 -10.03 5.84 23.45
C ILE A 226 -8.58 5.60 22.96
N GLY A 227 -8.34 4.54 22.17
CA GLY A 227 -7.01 4.13 21.73
C GLY A 227 -6.53 4.70 20.38
N ARG A 228 -7.36 5.43 19.62
CA ARG A 228 -7.15 5.63 18.17
C ARG A 228 -5.88 6.37 17.71
N HIS A 229 -4.94 6.79 18.56
CA HIS A 229 -3.79 7.62 18.10
C HIS A 229 -2.43 7.42 18.79
N ILE A 230 -2.19 6.37 19.60
CA ILE A 230 -0.89 6.19 20.27
C ILE A 230 -0.51 4.69 20.39
N GLY A 231 0.10 4.09 19.36
CA GLY A 231 0.69 2.74 19.43
C GLY A 231 1.05 2.12 18.07
N GLU A 232 1.63 0.90 18.07
CA GLU A 232 1.98 0.10 16.88
C GLU A 232 0.73 -0.36 16.09
N ASP A 233 -0.44 -0.30 16.71
CA ASP A 233 -1.74 -0.60 16.13
C ASP A 233 -2.29 0.64 15.40
N GLY A 234 -2.89 0.44 14.22
CA GLY A 234 -3.27 1.54 13.32
C GLY A 234 -2.12 2.11 12.47
N GLU A 235 -0.85 1.79 12.77
CA GLU A 235 0.26 2.12 11.89
C GLU A 235 0.28 1.20 10.65
N ILE A 236 0.17 1.83 9.48
CA ILE A 236 0.21 1.17 8.18
C ILE A 236 1.62 1.31 7.61
N ASN A 237 2.40 0.21 7.59
CA ASN A 237 3.68 0.15 6.89
C ASN A 237 3.47 0.22 5.36
N THR A 238 4.55 0.44 4.61
CA THR A 238 4.48 0.68 3.16
C THR A 238 3.90 -0.52 2.41
N GLU A 239 4.23 -1.74 2.85
CA GLU A 239 3.78 -3.01 2.29
C GLU A 239 2.28 -3.22 2.54
N LEU A 240 1.82 -3.00 3.76
CA LEU A 240 0.41 -3.11 4.13
C LEU A 240 -0.42 -2.03 3.42
N ARG A 241 0.14 -0.84 3.19
CA ARG A 241 -0.50 0.20 2.36
C ARG A 241 -0.69 -0.26 0.92
N ALA A 242 0.33 -0.87 0.32
CA ALA A 242 0.25 -1.37 -1.05
C ALA A 242 -0.83 -2.46 -1.17
N VAL A 243 -0.83 -3.42 -0.24
CA VAL A 243 -1.85 -4.49 -0.24
C VAL A 243 -3.25 -3.96 0.06
N MET A 244 -3.40 -2.97 0.93
CA MET A 244 -4.69 -2.29 1.16
C MET A 244 -5.19 -1.53 -0.06
N ALA A 245 -4.29 -0.95 -0.86
CA ALA A 245 -4.64 -0.27 -2.10
C ALA A 245 -5.07 -1.27 -3.19
N GLU A 246 -4.45 -2.45 -3.24
CA GLU A 246 -4.81 -3.52 -4.18
C GLU A 246 -6.11 -4.25 -3.78
N ASN A 247 -6.36 -4.44 -2.48
CA ASN A 247 -7.56 -5.11 -1.95
C ASN A 247 -8.78 -4.20 -1.79
N GLN A 248 -8.62 -2.89 -2.02
CA GLN A 248 -9.75 -2.02 -2.33
C GLN A 248 -10.20 -2.37 -3.75
N LEU A 249 -11.15 -3.30 -3.85
CA LEU A 249 -11.90 -3.53 -5.08
C LEU A 249 -12.24 -2.16 -5.71
N PRO A 250 -12.00 -1.96 -7.02
CA PRO A 250 -12.54 -0.79 -7.70
C PRO A 250 -14.03 -0.78 -7.42
N LYS A 251 -14.50 0.22 -6.67
CA LYS A 251 -15.92 0.52 -6.57
C LYS A 251 -16.36 0.86 -7.99
N MET A 252 -16.82 -0.13 -8.76
CA MET A 252 -17.69 0.14 -9.89
C MET A 252 -18.88 0.87 -9.30
N SER A 253 -18.96 2.16 -9.60
CA SER A 253 -20.06 2.97 -9.11
C SER A 253 -21.36 2.41 -9.69
N LEU A 254 -22.48 2.56 -8.98
CA LEU A 254 -23.78 2.18 -9.51
C LEU A 254 -24.07 2.91 -10.86
N ASP A 255 -23.49 4.10 -11.03
CA ASP A 255 -23.51 4.88 -12.27
C ASP A 255 -22.74 4.18 -13.41
N ASP A 256 -21.61 3.52 -13.13
CA ASP A 256 -20.90 2.70 -14.14
C ASP A 256 -21.75 1.50 -14.55
N LEU A 257 -22.45 0.85 -13.62
CA LEU A 257 -23.36 -0.28 -13.92
C LEU A 257 -24.63 0.15 -14.69
N LEU A 258 -25.10 1.38 -14.49
CA LEU A 258 -26.21 1.95 -15.26
C LEU A 258 -25.79 2.33 -16.67
N SER A 259 -24.55 2.79 -16.87
CA SER A 259 -24.04 3.14 -18.19
C SER A 259 -23.97 1.95 -19.16
N TYR A 260 -23.63 0.75 -18.66
CA TYR A 260 -23.64 -0.48 -19.46
C TYR A 260 -25.05 -0.97 -19.84
N GLN A 261 -26.09 -0.65 -19.05
CA GLN A 261 -27.47 -0.98 -19.40
C GLN A 261 -28.05 -0.04 -20.46
N GLU A 262 -27.71 1.25 -20.42
CA GLU A 262 -28.15 2.21 -21.43
C GLU A 262 -27.48 1.96 -22.80
N GLU A 263 -26.21 1.52 -22.83
CA GLU A 263 -25.52 1.17 -24.07
C GLU A 263 -26.09 -0.09 -24.75
N GLU A 264 -26.53 -1.10 -23.98
CA GLU A 264 -27.20 -2.30 -24.54
C GLU A 264 -28.59 -1.98 -25.12
N GLU A 265 -29.35 -1.06 -24.50
CA GLU A 265 -30.65 -0.64 -25.03
C GLU A 265 -30.52 0.23 -26.29
N ALA A 266 -29.48 1.07 -26.37
CA ALA A 266 -29.22 1.91 -27.53
C ALA A 266 -28.81 1.08 -28.77
N GLN A 267 -27.99 0.03 -28.59
CA GLN A 267 -27.57 -0.84 -29.69
C GLN A 267 -28.71 -1.73 -30.24
N ARG A 268 -29.67 -2.14 -29.39
CA ARG A 268 -30.87 -2.87 -29.83
C ARG A 268 -31.83 -2.02 -30.66
N ARG A 269 -31.79 -0.69 -30.50
CA ARG A 269 -32.61 0.26 -31.28
C ARG A 269 -31.99 0.64 -32.62
N SER A 270 -30.67 0.52 -32.80
CA SER A 270 -30.00 0.88 -34.06
C SER A 270 -29.75 -0.31 -35.00
N GLY A 271 -29.94 -1.55 -34.56
CA GLY A 271 -29.73 -2.77 -35.36
C GLY A 271 -30.97 -3.28 -36.11
N GLY A 272 -32.10 -2.58 -36.02
CA GLY A 272 -33.36 -2.95 -36.68
C GLY A 272 -33.79 -1.90 -37.69
N SER A 273 -33.10 -1.81 -38.83
CA SER A 273 -33.64 -1.18 -40.04
C SER A 273 -33.06 -1.78 -41.30
#